data_AF-A0A6C0JM49-F1
#
_entry.id   AF-A0A6C0JM49-F1
#
_cell.length_a   1.000
_cell.length_b   1.000
_cell.length_c   1.000
_cell.angle_alpha   90.00
_cell.angle_beta   90.00
_cell.angle_gamma   90.00
#
_symmetry.space_group_name_H-M   'P 1'
#
loop_
_entity.id
_entity.type
_entity.pdbx_description
1 polymer ?
#
loop_
_entity_poly.entity_id
_entity_poly.type
_entity_poly.pdbx_seq_one_letter_code
_entity_poly.pdbx_strand_id
1 'polypeptide(L)'
;MEFGQVINPQYDPSKNHIYEAFTDYFNNPVLTKIKNVDKYTVYMARIHAMLGNAYRYLVIFVERDVNMFGTTKKMDELTWISLQTRTLEDQHNLKPHTYQAAQKPPLNQKINIQDQNEKQSTYHSTDFPLVITLLHTRKNNSYQYQPTGTIVSALETFQTIINFR
;
A
#
# COMPACT_ATOMS: atom_id res chain seq x y z
N MET A 1 -12.20 -30.88 -25.65
CA MET A 1 -11.77 -30.81 -24.24
C MET A 1 -10.36 -30.24 -24.24
N GLU A 2 -10.22 -28.93 -24.10
CA GLU A 2 -8.90 -28.29 -23.95
C GLU A 2 -8.69 -28.02 -22.46
N PHE A 3 -7.89 -28.87 -21.82
CA PHE A 3 -7.41 -28.65 -20.46
C PHE A 3 -6.04 -27.96 -20.53
N GLY A 4 -5.90 -26.86 -19.79
CA GLY A 4 -4.59 -26.27 -19.49
C GLY A 4 -4.37 -24.86 -20.01
N GLN A 5 -5.30 -23.93 -19.79
CA GLN A 5 -4.89 -22.52 -19.76
C GLN A 5 -4.06 -22.29 -18.50
N VAL A 6 -2.84 -21.78 -18.68
CA VAL A 6 -1.95 -21.34 -17.61
C VAL A 6 -2.73 -20.37 -16.72
N ILE A 7 -2.93 -20.76 -15.46
CA ILE A 7 -3.59 -19.94 -14.45
C ILE A 7 -2.67 -18.74 -14.23
N ASN A 8 -3.06 -17.59 -14.79
CA ASN A 8 -2.53 -16.26 -14.53
C ASN A 8 -0.98 -16.14 -14.54
N PRO A 9 -0.33 -15.76 -15.66
CA PRO A 9 1.14 -15.66 -15.76
C PRO A 9 1.81 -14.65 -14.80
N GLN A 10 1.02 -13.94 -13.99
CA GLN A 10 1.46 -13.02 -12.94
C GLN A 10 1.36 -13.58 -11.52
N TYR A 11 0.86 -14.80 -11.32
CA TYR A 11 0.83 -15.42 -10.00
C TYR A 11 2.23 -15.85 -9.58
N ASP A 12 2.81 -15.11 -8.65
CA ASP A 12 4.06 -15.45 -8.01
C ASP A 12 3.76 -15.91 -6.58
N PRO A 13 3.77 -17.23 -6.30
CA PRO A 13 3.49 -17.77 -4.97
C PRO A 13 4.43 -17.22 -3.90
N SER A 14 5.63 -16.79 -4.31
CA SER A 14 6.60 -16.19 -3.39
C SER A 14 6.10 -14.87 -2.80
N LYS A 15 5.08 -14.22 -3.38
CA LYS A 15 4.50 -12.97 -2.87
C LYS A 15 3.33 -13.17 -1.91
N ASN A 16 2.78 -14.39 -1.81
CA ASN A 16 1.57 -14.66 -1.01
C ASN A 16 1.74 -14.25 0.46
N HIS A 17 2.85 -14.65 1.08
CA HIS A 17 3.12 -14.32 2.47
C HIS A 17 3.23 -12.81 2.73
N ILE A 18 3.63 -12.02 1.70
CA ILE A 18 3.66 -10.56 1.77
C ILE A 18 2.23 -10.04 1.68
N TYR A 19 1.43 -10.50 0.72
CA TYR A 19 0.02 -10.12 0.62
C TYR A 19 -0.75 -10.42 1.92
N GLU A 20 -0.54 -11.59 2.50
CA GLU A 20 -1.12 -12.00 3.79
C GLU A 20 -0.67 -11.07 4.92
N ALA A 21 0.63 -10.79 5.05
CA ALA A 21 1.15 -9.91 6.09
C ALA A 21 0.53 -8.50 6.04
N PHE A 22 0.39 -7.91 4.85
CA PHE A 22 -0.25 -6.60 4.68
C PHE A 22 -1.76 -6.65 4.91
N THR A 23 -2.43 -7.71 4.45
CA THR A 23 -3.86 -7.95 4.70
C THR A 23 -4.14 -8.04 6.20
N ASP A 24 -3.36 -8.84 6.93
CA ASP A 24 -3.48 -9.01 8.38
C ASP A 24 -3.22 -7.70 9.11
N TYR A 25 -2.18 -6.96 8.70
CA TYR A 25 -1.84 -5.67 9.31
C TYR A 25 -2.98 -4.67 9.23
N PHE A 26 -3.60 -4.55 8.06
CA PHE A 26 -4.74 -3.67 7.86
C PHE A 26 -6.06 -4.29 8.28
N ASN A 27 -6.10 -5.50 8.85
CA ASN A 27 -7.34 -6.20 9.21
C ASN A 27 -8.31 -6.35 8.03
N ASN A 28 -7.77 -6.80 6.88
CA ASN A 28 -8.46 -7.11 5.63
C ASN A 28 -9.56 -6.10 5.24
N PRO A 29 -9.20 -4.84 4.92
CA PRO A 29 -10.17 -3.80 4.62
C PRO A 29 -11.00 -4.13 3.37
N VAL A 30 -12.22 -3.61 3.32
CA VAL A 30 -13.01 -3.55 2.09
C VAL A 30 -12.63 -2.29 1.33
N LEU A 31 -12.12 -2.43 0.11
CA LEU A 31 -11.74 -1.34 -0.77
C LEU A 31 -12.74 -1.15 -1.90
N THR A 32 -12.94 0.10 -2.31
CA THR A 32 -13.86 0.47 -3.39
C THR A 32 -13.07 0.90 -4.62
N LYS A 33 -13.45 0.41 -5.81
CA LYS A 33 -12.90 0.87 -7.08
C LYS A 33 -13.27 2.32 -7.32
N ILE A 34 -12.27 3.20 -7.40
CA ILE A 34 -12.46 4.65 -7.58
C ILE A 34 -12.29 5.08 -9.03
N LYS A 35 -11.24 4.58 -9.70
CA LYS A 35 -10.90 5.00 -11.07
C LYS A 35 -9.99 3.99 -11.76
N ASN A 36 -9.82 4.18 -13.07
CA ASN A 36 -8.76 3.55 -13.85
C ASN A 36 -7.71 4.61 -14.20
N VAL A 37 -6.44 4.24 -14.16
CA VAL A 37 -5.31 5.10 -14.56
C VAL A 37 -4.40 4.26 -15.45
N ASP A 38 -4.28 4.64 -16.72
CA ASP A 38 -3.52 3.90 -17.74
C ASP A 38 -3.87 2.40 -17.77
N LYS A 39 -2.90 1.54 -17.45
CA LYS A 39 -3.02 0.08 -17.38
C LYS A 39 -3.43 -0.46 -16.00
N TYR A 40 -3.86 0.40 -15.08
CA TYR A 40 -4.19 0.02 -13.72
C TYR A 40 -5.60 0.41 -13.31
N THR A 41 -6.13 -0.34 -12.35
CA THR A 41 -7.34 0.00 -11.60
C THR A 41 -6.96 0.37 -10.17
N VAL A 42 -7.58 1.44 -9.65
CA VAL A 42 -7.32 1.97 -8.31
C VAL A 42 -8.48 1.65 -7.38
N TYR A 43 -8.16 0.93 -6.30
CA TYR A 43 -9.05 0.66 -5.18
C TYR A 43 -8.62 1.49 -3.96
N MET A 44 -9.59 2.00 -3.20
CA MET A 44 -9.30 2.80 -2.01
C MET A 44 -10.18 2.39 -0.83
N ALA A 45 -9.61 2.43 0.37
CA ALA A 45 -10.34 2.41 1.64
C ALA A 45 -9.97 3.64 2.46
N ARG A 46 -10.96 4.25 3.12
CA ARG A 46 -10.74 5.35 4.07
C ARG A 46 -10.34 4.76 5.41
N ILE A 47 -9.17 5.12 5.91
CA ILE A 47 -8.72 4.74 7.24
C ILE A 47 -9.20 5.79 8.25
N HIS A 48 -9.79 5.34 9.36
CA HIS A 48 -10.18 6.22 10.45
C HIS A 48 -8.96 6.95 11.04
N ALA A 49 -9.04 8.27 11.13
CA ALA A 49 -8.03 9.11 11.78
C ALA A 49 -8.71 9.87 12.93
N MET A 50 -8.10 9.83 14.13
CA MET A 50 -8.68 10.44 15.34
C MET A 50 -8.59 11.98 15.36
N LEU A 51 -7.67 12.59 14.60
CA LEU A 51 -7.32 14.01 14.73
C LEU A 51 -7.05 14.67 13.37
N GLY A 52 -7.65 15.85 13.15
CA GLY A 52 -7.37 16.76 12.03
C GLY A 52 -8.39 16.75 10.88
N ASN A 53 -8.28 17.74 9.99
CA ASN A 53 -9.10 17.88 8.78
C ASN A 53 -8.57 17.05 7.60
N ALA A 54 -7.60 16.16 7.84
CA ALA A 54 -6.96 15.38 6.81
C ALA A 54 -7.50 13.94 6.79
N TYR A 55 -7.69 13.39 5.60
CA TYR A 55 -8.25 12.06 5.40
C TYR A 55 -7.14 11.07 5.09
N ARG A 56 -7.11 9.96 5.82
CA ARG A 56 -6.17 8.87 5.60
C ARG A 56 -6.77 7.81 4.69
N TYR A 57 -6.01 7.35 3.72
CA TYR A 57 -6.43 6.36 2.76
C TYR A 57 -5.39 5.25 2.61
N LEU A 58 -5.89 4.03 2.47
CA LEU A 58 -5.17 2.92 1.86
C LEU A 58 -5.55 2.91 0.38
N VAL A 59 -4.57 2.96 -0.50
CA VAL A 59 -4.74 2.98 -1.96
C VAL A 59 -4.02 1.78 -2.55
N ILE A 60 -4.72 1.01 -3.37
CA ILE A 60 -4.22 -0.19 -3.99
C ILE A 60 -4.33 -0.04 -5.52
N PHE A 61 -3.23 -0.30 -6.21
CA PHE A 61 -3.20 -0.43 -7.67
C PHE A 61 -3.13 -1.90 -8.03
N VAL A 62 -4.05 -2.33 -8.89
CA VAL A 62 -4.08 -3.66 -9.51
C VAL A 62 -4.02 -3.53 -11.02
N GLU A 63 -3.77 -4.64 -11.73
CA GLU A 63 -3.96 -4.70 -13.18
C GLU A 63 -5.37 -4.22 -13.56
N ARG A 64 -5.49 -3.58 -14.72
CA ARG A 64 -6.76 -3.02 -15.17
C ARG A 64 -7.83 -4.10 -15.25
N ASP A 65 -8.93 -3.88 -14.54
CA ASP A 65 -10.11 -4.74 -14.57
C ASP A 65 -11.33 -4.05 -15.20
N VAL A 66 -12.34 -4.86 -15.52
CA VAL A 66 -13.61 -4.43 -16.14
C VAL A 66 -14.73 -4.16 -15.13
N ASN A 67 -14.45 -4.19 -13.82
CA ASN A 67 -15.47 -3.96 -12.79
C ASN A 67 -15.97 -2.51 -12.86
N MET A 68 -17.23 -2.28 -12.49
CA MET A 68 -17.80 -0.93 -12.45
C MET A 68 -17.19 -0.10 -11.32
N PHE A 69 -17.15 1.23 -11.47
CA PHE A 69 -16.78 2.12 -10.36
C PHE A 69 -17.76 1.94 -9.19
N GLY A 70 -17.24 2.04 -7.96
CA GLY A 70 -18.02 1.74 -6.76
C GLY A 70 -18.07 0.26 -6.38
N THR A 71 -17.60 -0.66 -7.25
CA THR A 71 -17.46 -2.08 -6.88
C THR A 71 -16.50 -2.21 -5.70
N THR A 72 -16.87 -3.05 -4.74
CA THR A 72 -16.04 -3.30 -3.55
C THR A 72 -15.40 -4.68 -3.61
N LYS A 73 -14.19 -4.78 -3.07
CA LYS A 73 -13.45 -6.04 -2.88
C LYS A 73 -12.70 -6.00 -1.55
N LYS A 74 -12.54 -7.15 -0.92
CA LYS A 74 -11.63 -7.27 0.21
C LYS A 74 -10.18 -7.18 -0.25
N MET A 75 -9.27 -6.88 0.67
CA MET A 75 -7.85 -6.73 0.35
C MET A 75 -7.20 -8.06 -0.08
N ASP A 76 -7.58 -9.16 0.55
CA ASP A 76 -7.12 -10.52 0.18
C ASP A 76 -7.59 -10.97 -1.22
N GLU A 77 -8.64 -10.37 -1.75
CA GLU A 77 -9.13 -10.59 -3.12
C GLU A 77 -8.36 -9.79 -4.17
N LEU A 78 -7.41 -8.93 -3.76
CA LEU A 78 -6.65 -8.04 -4.65
C LEU A 78 -5.16 -8.41 -4.69
N THR A 79 -4.71 -8.94 -5.83
CA THR A 79 -3.29 -9.08 -6.14
C THR A 79 -2.72 -7.73 -6.57
N TRP A 80 -2.25 -6.94 -5.60
CA TRP A 80 -1.79 -5.58 -5.85
C TRP A 80 -0.38 -5.49 -6.42
N ILE A 81 -0.17 -4.51 -7.30
CA ILE A 81 1.14 -4.18 -7.87
C ILE A 81 1.81 -3.07 -7.05
N SER A 82 0.99 -2.14 -6.53
CA SER A 82 1.42 -1.06 -5.67
C SER A 82 0.42 -0.83 -4.55
N LEU A 83 0.91 -0.71 -3.32
CA LEU A 83 0.14 -0.32 -2.15
C LEU A 83 0.63 1.03 -1.65
N GLN A 84 -0.29 1.93 -1.30
CA GLN A 84 0.05 3.24 -0.77
C GLN A 84 -0.78 3.58 0.46
N THR A 85 -0.15 4.23 1.43
CA THR A 85 -0.83 4.92 2.53
C THR A 85 -0.70 6.41 2.30
N ARG A 86 -1.82 7.13 2.24
CA ARG A 86 -1.88 8.55 1.88
C ARG A 86 -2.67 9.36 2.88
N THR A 87 -2.19 10.56 3.17
CA THR A 87 -2.98 11.63 3.76
C THR A 87 -3.36 12.61 2.65
N LEU A 88 -4.65 12.80 2.41
CA LEU A 88 -5.20 13.72 1.40
C LEU A 88 -6.14 14.72 2.08
N GLU A 89 -6.28 15.90 1.49
CA GLU A 89 -7.25 16.93 1.92
C GLU A 89 -8.66 16.62 1.41
N ASP A 90 -8.76 15.97 0.24
CA ASP A 90 -10.02 15.63 -0.38
C ASP A 90 -10.75 14.48 0.34
N GLN A 91 -12.03 14.69 0.58
CA GLN A 91 -12.92 13.67 1.13
C GLN A 91 -13.52 12.81 0.01
N HIS A 92 -13.21 11.52 0.03
CA HIS A 92 -13.93 10.53 -0.76
C HIS A 92 -15.07 9.94 0.07
N ASN A 93 -16.23 9.73 -0.56
CA ASN A 93 -17.39 9.08 0.08
C ASN A 93 -17.16 7.56 0.19
N LEU A 94 -16.29 7.16 1.11
CA LEU A 94 -15.89 5.78 1.37
C LEU A 94 -16.23 5.39 2.81
N LYS A 95 -16.63 4.14 3.00
CA LYS A 95 -16.86 3.56 4.33
C LYS A 95 -15.54 3.64 5.13
N PRO A 96 -15.56 4.24 6.35
CA PRO A 96 -14.38 4.22 7.22
C PRO A 96 -14.02 2.80 7.62
N HIS A 97 -12.72 2.52 7.64
CA HIS A 97 -12.11 1.29 8.10
C HIS A 97 -11.18 1.57 9.28
N THR A 98 -11.20 0.68 10.26
CA THR A 98 -10.36 0.79 11.46
C THR A 98 -9.52 -0.47 11.58
N TYR A 99 -8.25 -0.30 11.92
CA TYR A 99 -7.35 -1.37 12.32
C TYR A 99 -6.54 -0.92 13.52
N GLN A 100 -5.93 -1.87 14.22
CA GLN A 100 -5.00 -1.60 15.31
C GLN A 100 -3.59 -1.81 14.77
N ALA A 101 -2.84 -0.73 14.60
CA ALA A 101 -1.44 -0.80 14.18
C ALA A 101 -0.66 -1.65 15.18
N ALA A 102 -0.13 -2.78 14.71
CA ALA A 102 0.60 -3.73 15.53
C ALA A 102 2.01 -3.94 14.97
N GLN A 103 3.01 -3.86 15.82
CA GLN A 103 4.42 -4.13 15.49
C GLN A 103 4.67 -5.65 15.46
N LYS A 104 3.92 -6.37 14.64
CA LYS A 104 4.03 -7.83 14.51
C LYS A 104 4.96 -8.19 13.35
N PRO A 105 5.77 -9.25 13.48
CA PRO A 105 6.40 -9.87 12.33
C PRO A 105 5.34 -10.29 11.30
N PRO A 106 5.67 -10.28 10.00
CA PRO A 106 6.97 -9.92 9.44
C PRO A 106 7.16 -8.42 9.18
N LEU A 107 6.10 -7.59 9.26
CA LEU A 107 6.20 -6.17 8.88
C LEU A 107 7.03 -5.30 9.84
N ASN A 108 7.27 -5.75 11.08
CA ASN A 108 8.16 -5.05 12.01
C ASN A 108 9.66 -5.19 11.67
N GLN A 109 10.00 -5.83 10.56
CA GLN A 109 11.40 -5.96 10.13
C GLN A 109 12.03 -4.61 9.76
N LYS A 110 13.36 -4.56 9.86
CA LYS A 110 14.14 -3.36 9.61
C LYS A 110 14.18 -3.04 8.12
N ILE A 111 14.08 -1.75 7.80
CA ILE A 111 14.35 -1.19 6.48
C ILE A 111 15.50 -0.20 6.57
N ASN A 112 16.32 -0.14 5.53
CA ASN A 112 17.44 0.78 5.44
C ASN A 112 17.30 1.66 4.20
N ILE A 113 17.64 2.94 4.35
CA ILE A 113 17.60 3.88 3.24
C ILE A 113 18.58 3.43 2.15
N GLN A 114 18.13 3.52 0.91
CA GLN A 114 18.90 3.21 -0.28
C GLN A 114 19.21 4.48 -1.07
N ASP A 115 18.22 5.36 -1.20
CA ASP A 115 18.33 6.63 -1.93
C ASP A 115 17.49 7.71 -1.24
N GLN A 116 17.90 8.97 -1.36
CA GLN A 116 17.22 10.10 -0.75
C GLN A 116 17.40 11.35 -1.60
N ASN A 117 16.31 12.07 -1.81
CA ASN A 117 16.31 13.39 -2.42
C ASN A 117 15.32 14.32 -1.71
N GLU A 118 15.11 15.53 -2.24
CA GLU A 118 14.23 16.52 -1.63
C GLU A 118 12.75 16.10 -1.57
N LYS A 119 12.33 15.19 -2.45
CA LYS A 119 10.91 14.79 -2.61
C LYS A 119 10.59 13.47 -1.92
N GLN A 120 11.57 12.58 -1.77
CA GLN A 120 11.34 11.25 -1.24
C GLN A 120 12.59 10.60 -0.67
N SER A 121 12.36 9.62 0.21
CA SER A 121 13.35 8.68 0.72
C SER A 121 12.93 7.26 0.30
N THR A 122 13.83 6.53 -0.33
CA THR A 122 13.60 5.15 -0.78
C THR A 122 14.37 4.19 0.11
N TYR A 123 13.70 3.14 0.57
CA TYR A 123 14.23 2.13 1.46
C TYR A 123 14.11 0.76 0.83
N HIS A 124 15.02 -0.13 1.22
CA HIS A 124 14.92 -1.55 0.93
C HIS A 124 14.74 -2.33 2.22
N SER A 125 14.05 -3.46 2.10
CA SER A 125 14.00 -4.48 3.13
C SER A 125 15.02 -5.57 2.83
N THR A 126 15.61 -6.16 3.87
CA THR A 126 16.51 -7.32 3.73
C THR A 126 15.74 -8.61 3.43
N ASP A 127 14.53 -8.74 3.98
CA ASP A 127 13.82 -10.02 4.03
C ASP A 127 12.66 -10.06 3.02
N PHE A 128 12.20 -8.89 2.55
CA PHE A 128 11.22 -8.81 1.46
C PHE A 128 11.79 -8.15 0.20
N PRO A 129 11.42 -8.65 -1.00
CA PRO A 129 11.69 -8.00 -2.28
C PRO A 129 10.77 -6.79 -2.47
N LEU A 130 10.85 -5.83 -1.55
CA LEU A 130 10.04 -4.62 -1.55
C LEU A 130 10.91 -3.38 -1.66
N VAL A 131 10.41 -2.42 -2.44
CA VAL A 131 10.88 -1.05 -2.47
C VAL A 131 9.85 -0.21 -1.71
N ILE A 132 10.31 0.47 -0.66
CA ILE A 132 9.47 1.33 0.18
C ILE A 132 9.85 2.78 -0.09
N THR A 133 8.93 3.60 -0.56
CA THR A 133 9.18 5.02 -0.83
C THR A 133 8.34 5.88 0.11
N LEU A 134 9.01 6.67 0.95
CA LEU A 134 8.40 7.69 1.79
C LEU A 134 8.45 9.04 1.09
N LEU A 135 7.28 9.64 0.84
CA LEU A 135 7.19 10.98 0.26
C LEU A 135 7.40 12.05 1.33
N HIS A 136 8.21 13.05 0.99
CA HIS A 136 8.45 14.20 1.85
C HIS A 136 7.27 15.16 1.74
N THR A 137 6.86 15.69 2.89
CA THR A 137 5.75 16.65 2.98
C THR A 137 6.25 18.08 3.17
N ARG A 138 7.51 18.25 3.57
CA ARG A 138 8.15 19.55 3.75
C ARG A 138 9.09 19.82 2.57
N LYS A 139 8.97 21.01 1.97
CA LYS A 139 9.87 21.46 0.91
C LYS A 139 11.30 21.62 1.45
N ASN A 140 12.29 21.33 0.62
CA ASN A 140 13.72 21.50 0.90
C ASN A 140 14.21 20.76 2.16
N ASN A 141 13.58 19.64 2.50
CA ASN A 141 13.98 18.82 3.65
C ASN A 141 14.35 17.41 3.19
N SER A 142 15.59 17.26 2.69
CA SER A 142 16.10 15.95 2.29
C SER A 142 16.16 14.97 3.47
N TYR A 143 16.34 15.44 4.71
CA TYR A 143 16.48 14.59 5.90
C TYR A 143 15.18 14.46 6.70
N GLN A 144 14.02 14.49 6.03
CA GLN A 144 12.72 14.39 6.70
C GLN A 144 12.55 13.05 7.45
N TYR A 145 13.10 11.97 6.91
CA TYR A 145 12.99 10.62 7.47
C TYR A 145 14.35 10.07 7.89
N GLN A 146 14.33 9.21 8.90
CA GLN A 146 15.53 8.60 9.47
C GLN A 146 16.17 7.60 8.48
N PRO A 147 17.50 7.37 8.54
CA PRO A 147 18.17 6.41 7.65
C PRO A 147 17.72 4.96 7.83
N THR A 148 17.12 4.63 8.97
CA THR A 148 16.60 3.28 9.28
C THR A 148 15.23 3.36 9.93
N GLY A 149 14.42 2.32 9.77
CA GLY A 149 13.11 2.20 10.39
C GLY A 149 12.55 0.79 10.23
N THR A 150 11.23 0.65 10.30
CA THR A 150 10.50 -0.60 9.99
C THR A 150 9.43 -0.36 8.92
N ILE A 151 8.96 -1.42 8.25
CA ILE A 151 7.86 -1.29 7.27
C ILE A 151 6.62 -0.71 7.95
N VAL A 152 6.29 -1.18 9.16
CA VAL A 152 5.20 -0.62 9.97
C VAL A 152 5.39 0.88 10.20
N SER A 153 6.57 1.32 10.64
CA SER A 153 6.83 2.75 10.87
C SER A 153 6.67 3.57 9.59
N ALA A 154 7.04 3.01 8.43
CA ALA A 154 6.83 3.63 7.13
C ALA A 154 5.33 3.77 6.83
N LEU A 155 4.54 2.69 6.93
CA LEU A 155 3.09 2.72 6.68
C LEU A 155 2.36 3.74 7.54
N GLU A 156 2.73 3.85 8.82
CA GLU A 156 2.10 4.77 9.75
C GLU A 156 2.41 6.26 9.50
N THR A 157 3.35 6.58 8.59
CA THR A 157 3.53 7.96 8.13
C THR A 157 2.38 8.46 7.25
N PHE A 158 1.59 7.54 6.67
CA PHE A 158 0.58 7.85 5.64
C PHE A 158 1.13 8.68 4.47
N GLN A 159 2.39 8.45 4.11
CA GLN A 159 3.04 9.04 2.94
C GLN A 159 3.91 8.00 2.21
N THR A 160 3.40 6.79 2.06
CA THR A 160 4.20 5.62 1.71
C THR A 160 3.71 4.98 0.44
N ILE A 161 4.65 4.52 -0.38
CA ILE A 161 4.42 3.66 -1.54
C ILE A 161 5.22 2.38 -1.31
N ILE A 162 4.57 1.24 -1.52
CA ILE A 162 5.16 -0.10 -1.46
C ILE A 162 5.01 -0.72 -2.85
N ASN A 163 6.13 -1.14 -3.42
CA ASN A 163 6.17 -1.87 -4.67
C ASN A 163 7.03 -3.13 -4.50
N PHE A 164 6.74 -4.17 -5.28
CA PHE A 164 7.67 -5.29 -5.44
C PHE A 164 8.88 -4.85 -6.27
N ARG A 165 10.05 -5.39 -5.94
CA ARG A 165 11.29 -5.22 -6.71
C ARG A 165 11.29 -6.06 -7.99
#